data_AF-A0A7C3K3Z2-F1
#
_entry.id   AF-A0A7C3K3Z2-F1
#
_cell.length_a   1.000
_cell.length_b   1.000
_cell.length_c   1.000
_cell.angle_alpha   90.00
_cell.angle_beta   90.00
_cell.angle_gamma   90.00
#
_symmetry.space_group_name_H-M   'P 1'
#
loop_
_entity.id
_entity.type
_entity.pdbx_description
1 polymer ?
#
loop_
_entity_poly.entity_id
_entity_poly.type
_entity_poly.pdbx_seq_one_letter_code
_entity_poly.pdbx_strand_id
1 'polypeptide(L)'
;MRWLSMALKKTGQTERARSLWEEMLTWPYPEDATAYVELAKYHEHRRKDFEKAIVYVDQALQHTPPHQRREIEMLRHRRQRLEQKRIGNVTR
;
A
#
# COMPACT_ATOMS: atom_id res chain seq x y z
N MET A 1 -6.35 -14.04 4.15
CA MET A 1 -6.85 -12.88 4.93
C MET A 1 -7.16 -11.61 4.10
N ARG A 2 -6.81 -11.59 2.82
CA ARG A 2 -7.16 -10.52 1.85
C ARG A 2 -8.66 -10.19 1.80
N TRP A 3 -9.52 -11.20 1.77
CA TRP A 3 -10.99 -11.02 1.74
C TRP A 3 -11.54 -10.25 2.96
N LEU A 4 -11.06 -10.55 4.17
CA LEU A 4 -11.51 -9.91 5.41
C LEU A 4 -11.18 -8.41 5.39
N SER A 5 -9.96 -8.06 4.97
CA SER A 5 -9.55 -6.66 4.88
C SER A 5 -10.34 -5.88 3.81
N MET A 6 -10.71 -6.53 2.70
CA MET A 6 -11.57 -5.93 1.67
C MET A 6 -13.01 -5.75 2.17
N ALA A 7 -13.53 -6.67 2.96
CA ALA A 7 -14.86 -6.55 3.57
C ALA A 7 -14.92 -5.40 4.58
N LEU A 8 -13.89 -5.25 5.43
CA LEU A 8 -13.76 -4.13 6.37
C LEU A 8 -13.72 -2.78 5.64
N LYS A 9 -12.94 -2.69 4.55
CA LYS A 9 -12.89 -1.49 3.71
C LYS A 9 -14.25 -1.17 3.07
N LYS A 10 -14.96 -2.17 2.54
CA LYS A 10 -16.29 -1.99 1.91
C LYS A 10 -17.37 -1.57 2.90
N THR A 11 -17.25 -1.95 4.17
CA THR A 11 -18.21 -1.58 5.24
C THR A 11 -17.87 -0.26 5.92
N GLY A 12 -16.94 0.53 5.38
CA GLY A 12 -16.53 1.81 5.97
C GLY A 12 -15.60 1.71 7.18
N GLN A 13 -15.30 0.49 7.65
CA GLN A 13 -14.40 0.20 8.77
C GLN A 13 -12.92 0.28 8.35
N THR A 14 -12.55 1.41 7.73
CA THR A 14 -11.24 1.62 7.11
C THR A 14 -10.11 1.58 8.14
N GLU A 15 -10.32 2.09 9.35
CA GLU A 15 -9.32 2.05 10.43
C GLU A 15 -9.07 0.62 10.94
N ARG A 16 -10.11 -0.22 11.00
CA ARG A 16 -9.95 -1.65 11.33
C ARG A 16 -9.22 -2.40 10.22
N ALA A 17 -9.52 -2.09 8.95
CA ALA A 17 -8.78 -2.64 7.82
C ALA A 17 -7.29 -2.24 7.87
N ARG A 18 -6.99 -0.98 8.23
CA ARG A 18 -5.63 -0.49 8.44
C ARG A 18 -4.89 -1.29 9.52
N SER A 19 -5.49 -1.46 10.70
CA SER A 19 -4.86 -2.24 11.77
C SER A 19 -4.63 -3.69 11.36
N LEU A 20 -5.57 -4.31 10.64
CA LEU A 20 -5.38 -5.66 10.10
C LEU A 20 -4.22 -5.73 9.10
N TRP A 21 -4.07 -4.74 8.21
CA TRP A 21 -2.94 -4.72 7.29
C TRP A 21 -1.60 -4.54 8.03
N GLU A 22 -1.54 -3.69 9.06
CA GLU A 22 -0.33 -3.54 9.87
C GLU A 22 0.00 -4.84 10.62
N GLU A 23 -1.00 -5.52 11.17
CA GLU A 23 -0.83 -6.82 11.81
C GLU A 23 -0.30 -7.86 10.82
N MET A 24 -0.85 -7.89 9.59
CA MET A 24 -0.39 -8.80 8.52
C MET A 24 1.09 -8.60 8.18
N LEU A 25 1.66 -7.41 8.35
CA LEU A 25 3.09 -7.16 8.13
C LEU A 25 3.98 -7.83 9.19
N THR A 26 3.43 -8.15 10.36
CA THR A 26 4.18 -8.79 11.45
C THR A 26 4.23 -10.30 11.34
N TRP A 27 3.50 -10.89 10.39
CA TRP A 27 3.40 -12.33 10.27
C TRP A 27 4.67 -12.94 9.67
N PRO A 28 5.09 -14.12 10.14
CA PRO A 28 6.32 -14.77 9.69
C PRO A 28 6.29 -15.16 8.20
N TYR A 29 5.09 -15.31 7.63
CA TYR A 29 4.89 -15.65 6.22
C TYR A 29 3.87 -14.69 5.59
N PRO A 30 4.29 -13.49 5.17
CA PRO A 30 3.42 -12.61 4.41
C PRO A 30 3.13 -13.27 3.05
N GLU A 31 1.89 -13.72 2.85
CA GLU A 31 1.47 -14.46 1.65
C GLU A 31 1.70 -13.67 0.36
N ASP A 32 1.58 -12.35 0.40
CA ASP A 32 1.72 -11.49 -0.77
C ASP A 32 2.00 -10.01 -0.40
N ALA A 33 2.25 -9.19 -1.42
CA ALA A 33 2.44 -7.75 -1.26
C ALA A 33 1.15 -6.96 -0.98
N THR A 34 -0.01 -7.63 -0.78
CA THR A 34 -1.31 -6.94 -0.71
C THR A 34 -1.42 -6.00 0.47
N ALA A 35 -0.93 -6.40 1.65
CA ALA A 35 -1.00 -5.55 2.84
C ALA A 35 -0.24 -4.22 2.62
N TYR A 36 0.95 -4.29 2.04
CA TYR A 36 1.73 -3.12 1.65
C TYR A 36 0.98 -2.23 0.65
N VAL A 37 0.37 -2.83 -0.38
CA VAL A 37 -0.38 -2.08 -1.41
C VAL A 37 -1.60 -1.37 -0.83
N GLU A 38 -2.34 -2.02 0.08
CA GLU A 38 -3.50 -1.40 0.71
C GLU A 38 -3.11 -0.31 1.72
N LEU A 39 -2.02 -0.49 2.48
CA LEU A 39 -1.47 0.56 3.33
C LEU A 39 -1.00 1.78 2.52
N ALA A 40 -0.35 1.56 1.37
CA ALA A 40 -0.01 2.65 0.46
C ALA A 40 -1.25 3.44 0.00
N LYS A 41 -2.32 2.74 -0.38
CA LYS A 41 -3.61 3.37 -0.75
C LYS A 41 -4.22 4.15 0.41
N TYR A 42 -4.17 3.60 1.63
CA TYR A 42 -4.71 4.28 2.81
C TYR A 42 -3.98 5.60 3.07
N HIS A 43 -2.64 5.59 3.09
CA HIS A 43 -1.84 6.80 3.30
C HIS A 43 -2.03 7.83 2.17
N GLU A 44 -2.09 7.38 0.91
CA GLU A 44 -2.36 8.25 -0.24
C GLU A 44 -3.74 8.94 -0.17
N HIS A 45 -4.80 8.18 0.11
CA HIS A 45 -6.18 8.68 -0.03
C HIS A 45 -6.72 9.33 1.24
N ARG A 46 -6.46 8.74 2.41
CA ARG A 46 -7.05 9.17 3.69
C ARG A 46 -6.18 10.18 4.41
N ARG A 47 -4.86 9.96 4.44
CA ARG A 47 -3.93 10.81 5.20
C ARG A 47 -3.23 11.87 4.34
N LYS A 48 -3.25 11.72 3.01
CA LYS A 48 -2.43 12.52 2.08
C LYS A 48 -0.94 12.49 2.43
N ASP A 49 -0.53 11.43 3.10
CA ASP A 49 0.84 11.19 3.53
C ASP A 49 1.55 10.42 2.41
N PHE A 50 2.05 11.18 1.44
CA PHE A 50 2.66 10.60 0.23
C PHE A 50 4.01 9.95 0.53
N GLU A 51 4.75 10.43 1.53
CA GLU A 51 6.02 9.83 1.94
C GLU A 51 5.81 8.42 2.46
N LYS A 52 4.90 8.25 3.43
CA LYS A 52 4.61 6.94 3.98
C LYS A 52 3.95 6.02 2.95
N ALA A 53 3.15 6.57 2.03
CA ALA A 53 2.61 5.80 0.91
C ALA A 53 3.73 5.26 -0.01
N ILE A 54 4.78 6.04 -0.28
CA ILE A 54 5.93 5.60 -1.09
C ILE A 54 6.69 4.47 -0.38
N VAL A 55 6.94 4.59 0.93
CA VAL A 55 7.63 3.55 1.72
C VAL A 55 6.92 2.21 1.57
N TYR A 56 5.60 2.17 1.70
CA TYR A 56 4.84 0.93 1.54
C TYR A 56 4.87 0.40 0.09
N VAL A 57 4.91 1.25 -0.93
CA VAL A 57 5.07 0.80 -2.32
C VAL A 57 6.46 0.20 -2.55
N ASP A 58 7.50 0.78 -1.95
CA ASP A 58 8.87 0.26 -2.05
C ASP A 58 8.98 -1.11 -1.36
N GLN A 59 8.34 -1.28 -0.20
CA GLN A 59 8.24 -2.60 0.44
C GLN A 59 7.44 -3.60 -0.42
N ALA A 60 6.32 -3.17 -1.02
CA ALA A 60 5.56 -4.02 -1.93
C ALA A 60 6.41 -4.50 -3.12
N LEU A 61 7.27 -3.64 -3.67
CA LEU A 61 8.20 -3.99 -4.74
C LEU A 61 9.25 -5.02 -4.30
N GLN A 62 9.77 -4.90 -3.08
CA GLN A 62 10.73 -5.87 -2.52
C GLN A 62 10.13 -7.25 -2.28
N HIS A 63 8.85 -7.30 -1.89
CA HIS A 63 8.14 -8.54 -1.60
C HIS A 63 7.42 -9.16 -2.81
N THR A 64 7.35 -8.44 -3.93
CA THR A 64 6.73 -8.95 -5.16
C THR A 64 7.73 -9.82 -5.93
N PRO A 65 7.43 -11.11 -6.20
CA PRO A 65 8.33 -11.97 -6.94
C PRO A 65 8.64 -11.45 -8.35
N PRO A 66 9.89 -11.60 -8.86
CA PRO A 66 10.30 -11.09 -10.18
C PRO A 66 9.47 -11.59 -11.37
N HIS A 67 8.84 -12.77 -11.25
CA HIS A 67 7.99 -13.33 -12.29
C HIS A 67 6.64 -12.60 -12.41
N GLN A 68 6.21 -11.83 -11.40
CA GLN A 68 5.00 -11.02 -11.41
C GLN A 68 5.26 -9.65 -12.07
N ARG A 69 5.81 -9.65 -13.29
CA ARG A 69 6.26 -8.43 -13.99
C ARG A 69 5.19 -7.34 -14.07
N ARG A 70 3.93 -7.73 -14.32
CA ARG A 70 2.80 -6.81 -14.38
C ARG A 70 2.54 -6.11 -13.05
N GLU A 71 2.63 -6.81 -11.92
CA GLU A 71 2.46 -6.22 -10.60
C GLU A 71 3.59 -5.23 -10.30
N ILE A 72 4.83 -5.62 -10.60
CA ILE A 72 6.01 -4.74 -10.44
C ILE A 72 5.85 -3.45 -11.25
N GLU A 73 5.38 -3.54 -12.50
CA GLU A 73 5.14 -2.38 -13.35
C GLU A 73 4.04 -1.46 -12.76
N MET A 74 2.92 -2.04 -12.32
CA MET A 74 1.86 -1.28 -11.65
C MET A 74 2.33 -0.56 -10.38
N LEU A 75 3.18 -1.22 -9.59
CA LEU A 75 3.77 -0.65 -8.39
C LEU A 75 4.75 0.49 -8.72
N ARG A 76 5.58 0.34 -9.76
CA ARG A 76 6.48 1.40 -10.24
C ARG A 76 5.71 2.62 -10.73
N HIS A 77 4.65 2.43 -11.51
CA HIS A 77 3.78 3.53 -11.93
C HIS A 77 3.11 4.23 -10.75
N ARG A 78 2.62 3.46 -9.75
CA ARG A 78 2.06 4.03 -8.53
C ARG A 78 3.10 4.88 -7.78
N ARG A 79 4.31 4.37 -7.61
CA ARG A 79 5.43 5.08 -6.97
C ARG A 79 5.72 6.41 -7.65
N GLN A 80 5.86 6.40 -8.98
CA GLN A 80 6.12 7.62 -9.77
C GLN A 80 5.01 8.68 -9.56
N ARG A 81 3.73 8.27 -9.60
CA ARG A 81 2.61 9.19 -9.34
C ARG A 81 2.64 9.75 -7.92
N LEU A 82 3.02 8.94 -6.93
CA LEU A 82 3.12 9.39 -5.55
C LEU A 82 4.28 10.38 -5.35
N GLU A 83 5.41 10.17 -6.02
CA GLU A 83 6.53 11.12 -5.99
C GLU A 83 6.15 12.47 -6.58
N GLN A 84 5.43 12.49 -7.71
CA GLN A 84 4.89 13.72 -8.30
C GLN A 84 3.97 14.46 -7.32
N LYS A 85 3.08 13.72 -6.63
CA LYS A 85 2.18 14.28 -5.61
C LYS A 85 2.93 14.79 -4.39
N ARG A 86 3.96 14.07 -3.93
CA ARG A 86 4.81 14.49 -2.81
C ARG A 86 5.47 15.82 -3.13
N ILE A 87 6.11 15.94 -4.29
CA ILE A 87 6.77 17.18 -4.72
C ILE A 87 5.75 18.31 -4.76
N GLY A 88 4.63 18.14 -5.47
CA GLY A 88 3.59 19.18 -5.57
C GLY A 88 2.90 19.53 -4.24
N ASN A 89 2.97 18.67 -3.23
CA ASN A 89 2.48 18.94 -1.87
C ASN A 89 3.51 19.69 -1.01
N VAL A 90 4.81 19.51 -1.28
CA VAL A 90 5.90 20.23 -0.61
C VAL A 90 6.04 21.65 -1.14
N THR A 91 5.71 21.90 -2.42
CA THR A 91 5.73 23.24 -3.03
C THR A 91 4.48 24.09 -2.78
N ARG A 92 3.51 23.60 -2.00
CA ARG A 92 2.27 24.31 -1.64
C ARG A 92 2.32 24.83 -0.22
#